data_AF-A0A0M0F7U2-F1
#
_entry.id   AF-A0A0M0F7U2-F1
#
_cell.length_a   1.000
_cell.length_b   1.000
_cell.length_c   1.000
_cell.angle_alpha   90.00
_cell.angle_beta   90.00
_cell.angle_gamma   90.00
#
_symmetry.space_group_name_H-M   'P 1'
#
loop_
_entity.id
_entity.type
_entity.pdbx_description
1 polymer ?
#
loop_
_entity_poly.entity_id
_entity_poly.type
_entity_poly.pdbx_seq_one_letter_code
_entity_poly.pdbx_strand_id
1 'polypeptide(L)'
;MSAPIAFTDNVRDLSNAGGYQFEFRCERCGNGYRSAYQTDVVAKGSSLIQAAGRFFGGKVADLSYAAGSWAADRQTNSSAKDKALDAAVGEVRDAFRQCHGCGDWMCHEVCWNDAVGQCVRCSPKQVEELAQLQAEARRYQVQEQLRTTDLVGGADVRTAAVTRCPSCDAKVDGGKFCGECGERLARVAACRECGTQNAAGARFCAECGSPQAA
;
A
#
# COMPACT_ATOMS: atom_id res chain seq x y z
N MET A 1 35.09 17.40 8.14
CA MET A 1 34.66 16.02 8.43
C MET A 1 33.27 16.11 9.03
N SER A 2 32.27 15.56 8.35
CA SER A 2 30.89 15.52 8.83
C SER A 2 30.82 14.59 10.05
N ALA A 3 30.03 14.94 11.08
CA ALA A 3 29.78 14.03 12.20
C ALA A 3 28.99 12.79 11.70
N PRO A 4 29.04 11.65 12.43
CA PRO A 4 28.21 10.49 12.09
C PRO A 4 26.72 10.85 12.09
N ILE A 5 26.00 10.50 11.03
CA ILE A 5 24.55 10.71 10.92
C ILE A 5 23.84 9.39 11.25
N ALA A 6 22.86 9.44 12.15
CA ALA A 6 22.02 8.28 12.50
C ALA A 6 21.04 7.92 11.37
N PHE A 7 20.22 6.87 11.55
CA PHE A 7 19.20 6.43 10.57
C PHE A 7 19.78 5.85 9.27
N THR A 8 20.71 4.89 9.37
CA THR A 8 21.40 4.34 8.19
C THR A 8 20.62 3.27 7.43
N ASP A 9 19.73 2.53 8.11
CA ASP A 9 18.95 1.44 7.50
C ASP A 9 17.51 1.87 7.18
N ASN A 10 16.92 2.68 8.07
CA ASN A 10 15.52 3.09 7.97
C ASN A 10 15.29 4.38 7.17
N VAL A 11 16.27 4.80 6.36
CA VAL A 11 16.19 5.97 5.48
C VAL A 11 16.19 5.55 4.01
N ARG A 12 15.30 6.18 3.23
CA ARG A 12 15.28 6.09 1.78
C ARG A 12 15.58 7.46 1.19
N ASP A 13 16.57 7.49 0.31
CA ASP A 13 16.90 8.68 -0.45
C ASP A 13 15.93 8.87 -1.63
N LEU A 14 15.27 10.03 -1.66
CA LEU A 14 14.36 10.47 -2.73
C LEU A 14 14.93 11.69 -3.47
N SER A 15 16.21 12.01 -3.26
CA SER A 15 16.90 13.12 -3.91
C SER A 15 16.95 12.95 -5.43
N ASN A 16 16.98 14.08 -6.13
CA ASN A 16 17.04 14.13 -7.58
C ASN A 16 17.93 15.29 -8.06
N ALA A 17 17.98 15.54 -9.37
CA ALA A 17 18.83 16.58 -9.94
C ALA A 17 18.55 18.01 -9.43
N GLY A 18 17.35 18.27 -8.89
CA GLY A 18 16.95 19.58 -8.39
C GLY A 18 17.13 19.80 -6.89
N GLY A 19 17.51 18.78 -6.12
CA GLY A 19 17.54 18.88 -4.67
C GLY A 19 17.44 17.56 -3.91
N TYR A 20 17.39 17.69 -2.59
CA TYR A 20 17.49 16.57 -1.64
C TYR A 20 16.20 16.37 -0.88
N GLN A 21 15.80 15.11 -0.72
CA GLN A 21 14.69 14.71 0.13
C GLN A 21 14.89 13.28 0.61
N PHE A 22 14.51 13.02 1.87
CA PHE A 22 14.67 11.74 2.51
C PHE A 22 13.34 11.27 3.10
N GLU A 23 13.14 9.96 3.13
CA GLU A 23 11.99 9.32 3.75
C GLU A 23 12.48 8.38 4.86
N PHE A 24 11.98 8.55 6.07
CA PHE A 24 12.32 7.71 7.22
C PHE A 24 11.13 6.84 7.57
N ARG A 25 11.35 5.54 7.76
CA ARG A 25 10.26 4.58 8.05
C ARG A 25 10.51 3.83 9.35
N CYS A 26 9.43 3.44 10.00
CA CYS A 26 9.44 2.50 11.11
C CYS A 26 9.62 1.09 10.54
N GLU A 27 10.61 0.37 11.03
CA GLU A 27 10.96 -0.98 10.55
C GLU A 27 9.97 -2.06 11.04
N ARG A 28 8.98 -1.67 11.86
CA ARG A 28 7.86 -2.53 12.24
C ARG A 28 6.59 -2.29 11.45
N CYS A 29 6.09 -1.06 11.39
CA CYS A 29 4.77 -0.77 10.82
C CYS A 29 4.83 -0.10 9.45
N GLY A 30 6.00 0.30 8.95
CA GLY A 30 6.16 0.97 7.67
C GLY A 30 5.73 2.44 7.64
N ASN A 31 5.02 2.93 8.66
CA ASN A 31 4.71 4.37 8.82
C ASN A 31 5.99 5.18 8.99
N GLY A 32 5.94 6.46 8.64
CA GLY A 32 7.13 7.28 8.63
C GLY A 32 6.87 8.72 8.24
N TYR A 33 7.97 9.45 8.03
CA TYR A 33 7.96 10.87 7.69
C TYR A 33 8.84 11.12 6.48
N ARG A 34 8.46 12.10 5.65
CA ARG A 34 9.29 12.61 4.57
C ARG A 34 9.81 13.99 4.98
N SER A 35 11.10 14.20 4.82
CA SER A 35 11.70 15.51 5.06
C SER A 35 11.17 16.53 4.06
N ALA A 36 11.26 17.80 4.42
CA ALA A 36 11.04 18.87 3.45
C ALA A 36 12.01 18.72 2.26
N TYR A 37 11.54 19.08 1.06
CA TYR A 37 12.40 19.08 -0.13
C TYR A 37 13.34 20.29 -0.09
N GLN A 38 14.65 20.05 -0.06
CA GLN A 38 15.65 21.11 -0.08
C GLN A 38 16.20 21.29 -1.49
N THR A 39 15.94 22.45 -2.11
CA THR A 39 16.46 22.76 -3.45
C THR A 39 17.96 22.94 -3.42
N ASP A 40 18.68 22.32 -4.36
CA ASP A 40 20.11 22.58 -4.51
C ASP A 40 20.32 23.96 -5.17
N VAL A 41 20.67 24.96 -4.37
CA VAL A 41 20.96 26.33 -4.80
C VAL A 41 22.11 26.40 -5.81
N VAL A 42 23.01 25.41 -5.82
CA VAL A 42 24.14 25.40 -6.74
C VAL A 42 23.67 25.03 -8.17
N ALA A 43 22.55 24.32 -8.33
CA ALA A 43 21.92 24.07 -9.65
C ALA A 43 21.29 25.33 -10.27
N LYS A 44 20.89 26.33 -9.45
CA LYS A 44 20.42 27.63 -9.96
C LYS A 44 21.58 28.54 -10.39
N GLY A 45 22.75 28.41 -9.76
CA GLY A 45 23.95 29.17 -10.10
C GLY A 45 24.47 28.89 -11.52
N SER A 46 24.37 27.65 -12.00
CA SER A 46 24.82 27.29 -13.36
C SER A 46 23.95 27.89 -14.46
N SER A 47 22.63 27.99 -14.25
CA SER A 47 21.71 28.61 -15.23
C SER A 47 21.95 30.12 -15.40
N LEU A 48 22.30 30.81 -14.31
CA LEU A 48 22.66 32.24 -14.33
C LEU A 48 24.02 32.46 -15.01
N ILE A 49 24.98 31.56 -14.81
CA ILE A 49 26.29 31.61 -15.49
C ILE A 49 26.13 31.36 -17.00
N GLN A 50 25.25 30.44 -17.42
CA GLN A 50 24.94 30.21 -18.84
C GLN A 50 24.28 31.42 -19.51
N ALA A 51 23.42 32.15 -18.79
CA ALA A 51 22.82 33.40 -19.28
C ALA A 51 23.84 34.55 -19.37
N ALA A 52 24.78 34.65 -18.42
CA ALA A 52 25.86 35.64 -18.45
C ALA A 52 26.90 35.36 -19.57
N GLY A 53 27.10 34.08 -19.93
CA GLY A 53 28.04 33.65 -20.98
C GLY A 53 27.71 34.12 -22.41
N ARG A 54 26.50 34.61 -22.67
CA ARG A 54 26.14 35.25 -23.96
C ARG A 54 26.58 36.70 -24.09
N PHE A 55 26.91 37.36 -22.98
CA PHE A 55 27.30 38.78 -22.96
C PHE A 55 28.81 39.02 -22.80
N PHE A 56 29.57 38.02 -22.32
CA PHE A 56 31.00 38.14 -22.08
C PHE A 56 31.78 37.20 -23.01
N GLY A 57 32.19 37.72 -24.17
CA GLY A 57 32.97 37.02 -25.17
C GLY A 57 34.42 36.77 -24.71
N GLY A 58 34.84 35.50 -24.82
CA GLY A 58 36.23 35.06 -24.75
C GLY A 58 36.80 34.89 -23.33
N LYS A 59 37.19 33.65 -22.99
CA LYS A 59 37.88 33.18 -21.76
C LYS A 59 37.05 32.54 -20.64
N VAL A 60 35.77 32.22 -20.85
CA VAL A 60 34.96 31.47 -19.86
C VAL A 60 34.78 29.98 -20.21
N ALA A 61 35.32 29.52 -21.34
CA ALA A 61 35.16 28.12 -21.80
C ALA A 61 35.78 27.09 -20.84
N ASP A 62 36.89 27.41 -20.16
CA ASP A 62 37.55 26.48 -19.23
C ASP A 62 36.80 26.28 -17.91
N LEU A 63 35.90 27.21 -17.53
CA LEU A 63 35.06 27.05 -16.33
C LEU A 63 33.93 26.03 -16.54
N SER A 64 33.54 25.79 -17.80
CA SER A 64 32.45 24.87 -18.17
C SER A 64 32.82 23.39 -18.02
N TYR A 65 34.10 23.04 -18.11
CA TYR A 65 34.57 21.65 -17.96
C TYR A 65 34.69 21.24 -16.49
N ALA A 66 35.13 22.17 -15.63
CA ALA A 66 34.99 22.04 -14.18
C ALA A 66 33.51 22.01 -13.75
N ALA A 67 32.62 22.51 -14.62
CA ALA A 67 31.19 22.43 -14.42
C ALA A 67 30.55 21.06 -14.81
N GLY A 68 31.31 20.08 -15.30
CA GLY A 68 30.80 18.72 -15.51
C GLY A 68 31.00 17.81 -14.29
N SER A 69 32.12 17.98 -13.58
CA SER A 69 32.55 17.10 -12.49
C SER A 69 31.85 17.37 -11.15
N TRP A 70 31.53 18.63 -10.79
CA TRP A 70 30.69 18.94 -9.61
C TRP A 70 29.24 18.45 -9.75
N ALA A 71 28.73 18.28 -10.97
CA ALA A 71 27.43 17.67 -11.23
C ALA A 71 27.46 16.14 -11.03
N ALA A 72 28.59 15.50 -11.35
CA ALA A 72 28.80 14.07 -11.15
C ALA A 72 28.97 13.69 -9.67
N ASP A 73 29.52 14.58 -8.83
CA ASP A 73 29.70 14.35 -7.38
C ASP A 73 28.38 14.34 -6.59
N ARG A 74 27.25 14.66 -7.24
CA ARG A 74 25.92 14.71 -6.60
C ARG A 74 25.22 13.36 -6.52
N GLN A 75 25.61 12.39 -7.33
CA GLN A 75 24.86 11.15 -7.46
C GLN A 75 25.16 10.15 -6.33
N THR A 76 26.28 10.26 -5.62
CA THR A 76 26.53 9.52 -4.37
C THR A 76 27.53 10.27 -3.47
N ASN A 77 27.19 10.44 -2.18
CA ASN A 77 28.09 10.87 -1.09
C ASN A 77 28.74 12.28 -1.18
N SER A 78 27.97 13.32 -1.51
CA SER A 78 28.44 14.72 -1.41
C SER A 78 28.21 15.34 -0.04
N SER A 79 29.07 16.29 0.33
CA SER A 79 28.93 17.08 1.57
C SER A 79 27.62 17.88 1.65
N ALA A 80 27.09 18.31 0.50
CA ALA A 80 25.78 18.98 0.42
C ALA A 80 24.64 18.02 0.77
N LYS A 81 24.71 16.77 0.29
CA LYS A 81 23.74 15.73 0.61
C LYS A 81 23.84 15.31 2.08
N ASP A 82 25.04 15.18 2.63
CA ASP A 82 25.24 14.89 4.06
C ASP A 82 24.61 15.98 4.94
N LYS A 83 24.80 17.25 4.58
CA LYS A 83 24.19 18.38 5.29
C LYS A 83 22.65 18.37 5.19
N ALA A 84 22.11 18.02 4.03
CA ALA A 84 20.67 17.89 3.85
C ALA A 84 20.10 16.70 4.64
N LEU A 85 20.82 15.58 4.69
CA LEU A 85 20.44 14.40 5.47
C LEU A 85 20.50 14.68 6.97
N ASP A 86 21.53 15.36 7.47
CA ASP A 86 21.63 15.77 8.87
C ASP A 86 20.46 16.67 9.29
N ALA A 87 20.10 17.65 8.46
CA ALA A 87 18.93 18.50 8.68
C ALA A 87 17.63 17.68 8.70
N ALA A 88 17.47 16.74 7.76
CA ALA A 88 16.31 15.86 7.69
C ALA A 88 16.20 14.92 8.91
N VAL A 89 17.33 14.38 9.40
CA VAL A 89 17.38 13.61 10.65
C VAL A 89 16.95 14.47 11.84
N GLY A 90 17.40 15.73 11.88
CA GLY A 90 16.97 16.71 12.88
C GLY A 90 15.44 16.90 12.95
N GLU A 91 14.75 16.89 11.81
CA GLU A 91 13.28 17.02 11.72
C GLU A 91 12.55 15.83 12.35
N VAL A 92 13.11 14.61 12.26
CA VAL A 92 12.40 13.38 12.64
C VAL A 92 12.93 12.71 13.92
N ARG A 93 14.05 13.18 14.47
CA ARG A 93 14.77 12.53 15.58
C ARG A 93 13.86 12.16 16.76
N ASP A 94 12.92 13.04 17.11
CA ASP A 94 12.10 12.90 18.30
C ASP A 94 10.93 11.91 18.07
N ALA A 95 10.56 11.68 16.81
CA ALA A 95 9.51 10.76 16.40
C ALA A 95 9.96 9.30 16.35
N PHE A 96 11.27 9.03 16.43
CA PHE A 96 11.84 7.68 16.38
C PHE A 96 12.68 7.35 17.60
N ARG A 97 12.78 6.05 17.91
CA ARG A 97 13.66 5.48 18.93
C ARG A 97 14.31 4.22 18.38
N GLN A 98 15.61 4.05 18.64
CA GLN A 98 16.30 2.81 18.30
C GLN A 98 16.11 1.80 19.44
N CYS A 99 15.68 0.58 19.10
CA CYS A 99 15.48 -0.49 20.06
C CYS A 99 16.81 -1.13 20.44
N HIS A 100 17.16 -1.17 21.72
CA HIS A 100 18.35 -1.91 22.18
C HIS A 100 18.17 -3.44 22.15
N GLY A 101 16.95 -3.94 21.99
CA GLY A 101 16.68 -5.37 21.87
C GLY A 101 16.98 -5.94 20.48
N CYS A 102 16.55 -5.24 19.41
CA CYS A 102 16.74 -5.70 18.03
C CYS A 102 17.64 -4.81 17.16
N GLY A 103 17.98 -3.59 17.61
CA GLY A 103 18.76 -2.61 16.83
C GLY A 103 17.92 -1.74 15.89
N ASP A 104 16.65 -2.09 15.67
CA ASP A 104 15.76 -1.42 14.72
C ASP A 104 15.30 -0.02 15.18
N TRP A 105 15.05 0.86 14.22
CA TRP A 105 14.41 2.16 14.38
C TRP A 105 12.88 2.07 14.31
N MET A 106 12.24 2.53 15.37
CA MET A 106 10.81 2.39 15.60
C MET A 106 10.16 3.75 15.79
N CYS A 107 8.95 3.95 15.25
CA CYS A 107 8.18 5.14 15.57
C CYS A 107 7.80 5.13 17.06
N HIS A 108 7.99 6.27 17.72
CA HIS A 108 7.77 6.42 19.15
C HIS A 108 6.29 6.23 19.52
N GLU A 109 5.39 6.84 18.76
CA GLU A 109 3.96 6.87 19.09
C GLU A 109 3.29 5.48 19.10
N VAL A 110 3.61 4.61 18.13
CA VAL A 110 2.87 3.34 17.92
C VAL A 110 3.71 2.10 18.23
N CYS A 111 4.99 2.09 17.88
CA CYS A 111 5.82 0.88 17.93
C CYS A 111 6.76 0.80 19.14
N TRP A 112 6.77 1.83 19.97
CA TRP A 112 7.61 1.90 21.16
C TRP A 112 6.85 1.55 22.44
N ASN A 113 7.53 0.85 23.34
CA ASN A 113 7.07 0.57 24.69
C ASN A 113 7.91 1.39 25.68
N ASP A 114 7.42 2.56 26.06
CA ASP A 114 8.11 3.45 27.00
C ASP A 114 8.36 2.83 28.38
N ALA A 115 7.48 1.94 28.84
CA ALA A 115 7.64 1.30 30.16
C ALA A 115 8.88 0.39 30.25
N VAL A 116 9.34 -0.15 29.12
CA VAL A 116 10.49 -1.07 29.04
C VAL A 116 11.67 -0.45 28.28
N GLY A 117 11.44 0.63 27.54
CA GLY A 117 12.47 1.25 26.70
C GLY A 117 12.87 0.37 25.52
N GLN A 118 11.92 -0.40 24.97
CA GLN A 118 12.13 -1.29 23.82
C GLN A 118 10.94 -1.20 22.85
N CYS A 119 11.10 -1.75 21.65
CA CYS A 119 10.01 -1.85 20.70
C CYS A 119 8.99 -2.91 21.15
N VAL A 120 7.72 -2.74 20.75
CA VAL A 120 6.66 -3.70 21.09
C VAL A 120 6.77 -5.05 20.36
N ARG A 121 7.75 -5.20 19.44
CA ARG A 121 8.13 -6.51 18.87
C ARG A 121 8.97 -7.31 19.86
N CYS A 122 9.93 -6.66 20.52
CA CYS A 122 10.78 -7.28 21.54
C CYS A 122 10.07 -7.41 22.89
N SER A 123 9.36 -6.36 23.28
CA SER A 123 8.65 -6.26 24.56
C SER A 123 7.24 -5.72 24.34
N PRO A 124 6.27 -6.59 23.98
CA PRO A 124 4.88 -6.20 23.79
C PRO A 124 4.30 -5.47 25.01
N LYS A 125 3.34 -4.58 24.78
CA LYS A 125 2.55 -3.97 25.85
C LYS A 125 1.49 -4.98 26.28
N GLN A 126 1.53 -5.43 27.54
CA GLN A 126 0.70 -6.55 28.01
C GLN A 126 -0.80 -6.30 27.82
N VAL A 127 -1.26 -5.06 27.99
CA VAL A 127 -2.69 -4.71 27.82
C VAL A 127 -3.13 -4.81 26.36
N GLU A 128 -2.29 -4.36 25.41
CA GLU A 128 -2.59 -4.45 23.99
C GLU A 128 -2.60 -5.91 23.51
N GLU A 129 -1.61 -6.70 23.95
CA GLU A 129 -1.53 -8.13 23.65
C GLU A 129 -2.72 -8.91 24.23
N LEU A 130 -3.09 -8.65 25.48
CA LEU A 130 -4.28 -9.24 26.10
C LEU A 130 -5.55 -8.90 25.33
N ALA A 131 -5.70 -7.65 24.87
CA ALA A 131 -6.86 -7.24 24.08
C ALA A 131 -6.93 -8.00 22.74
N GLN A 132 -5.79 -8.22 22.08
CA GLN A 132 -5.71 -9.02 20.85
C GLN A 132 -6.09 -10.48 21.09
N LEU A 133 -5.53 -11.10 22.14
CA LEU A 133 -5.84 -12.49 22.51
C LEU A 133 -7.32 -12.67 22.88
N GLN A 134 -7.91 -11.71 23.59
CA GLN A 134 -9.34 -11.71 23.88
C GLN A 134 -10.19 -11.59 22.61
N ALA A 135 -9.80 -10.74 21.66
CA ALA A 135 -10.49 -10.61 20.39
C ALA A 135 -10.41 -11.91 19.56
N GLU A 136 -9.24 -12.55 19.52
CA GLU A 136 -9.05 -13.84 18.87
C GLU A 136 -9.90 -14.93 19.50
N ALA A 137 -9.89 -15.05 20.83
CA ALA A 137 -10.71 -16.01 21.56
C ALA A 137 -12.21 -15.82 21.27
N ARG A 138 -12.69 -14.57 21.26
CA ARG A 138 -14.09 -14.25 20.90
C ARG A 138 -14.41 -14.67 19.47
N ARG A 139 -13.52 -14.44 18.51
CA ARG A 139 -13.72 -14.88 17.11
C ARG A 139 -13.83 -16.39 17.01
N TYR A 140 -12.97 -17.13 17.69
CA TYR A 140 -13.04 -18.59 17.75
C TYR A 140 -14.35 -19.08 18.35
N GLN A 141 -14.77 -18.51 19.48
CA GLN A 141 -16.02 -18.87 20.13
C GLN A 141 -17.24 -18.62 19.24
N VAL A 142 -17.28 -17.47 18.55
CA VAL A 142 -18.35 -17.16 17.59
C VAL A 142 -18.35 -18.17 16.44
N GLN A 143 -17.19 -18.49 15.87
CA GLN A 143 -17.10 -19.47 14.79
C GLN A 143 -17.59 -20.85 15.21
N GLU A 144 -17.26 -21.29 16.42
CA GLU A 144 -17.68 -22.58 16.95
C GLU A 144 -19.20 -22.64 17.19
N GLN A 145 -19.77 -21.55 17.72
CA GLN A 145 -21.21 -21.44 17.86
C GLN A 145 -21.90 -21.44 16.50
N LEU A 146 -21.38 -20.72 15.50
CA LEU A 146 -21.95 -20.68 14.16
C LEU A 146 -21.92 -22.04 13.46
N ARG A 147 -20.92 -22.89 13.72
CA ARG A 147 -20.83 -24.25 13.14
C ARG A 147 -21.98 -25.17 13.54
N THR A 148 -22.48 -24.99 14.76
CA THR A 148 -23.55 -25.83 15.32
C THR A 148 -24.91 -25.16 15.27
N THR A 149 -24.95 -23.87 14.94
CA THR A 149 -26.19 -23.12 14.76
C THR A 149 -26.73 -23.37 13.36
N ASP A 150 -27.97 -23.84 13.27
CA ASP A 150 -28.68 -23.90 12.01
C ASP A 150 -29.06 -22.48 11.54
N LEU A 151 -28.20 -21.88 10.71
CA LEU A 151 -28.42 -20.55 10.13
C LEU A 151 -29.33 -20.58 8.90
N VAL A 152 -29.60 -21.76 8.34
CA VAL A 152 -30.33 -21.90 7.07
C VAL A 152 -31.75 -22.42 7.27
N GLY A 153 -32.03 -23.09 8.39
CA GLY A 153 -33.32 -23.70 8.64
C GLY A 153 -33.68 -24.67 7.49
N GLY A 154 -34.90 -24.53 6.99
CA GLY A 154 -35.38 -25.27 5.81
C GLY A 154 -34.98 -24.67 4.45
N ALA A 155 -34.03 -23.73 4.39
CA ALA A 155 -33.63 -23.11 3.12
C ALA A 155 -32.96 -24.13 2.17
N ASP A 156 -33.31 -24.06 0.88
CA ASP A 156 -32.68 -24.87 -0.16
C ASP A 156 -31.27 -24.36 -0.47
N VAL A 157 -30.28 -24.96 0.18
CA VAL A 157 -28.85 -24.66 -0.01
C VAL A 157 -28.25 -25.26 -1.29
N ARG A 158 -29.02 -26.05 -2.06
CA ARG A 158 -28.53 -26.66 -3.32
C ARG A 158 -28.69 -25.71 -4.50
N THR A 159 -29.63 -24.77 -4.41
CA THR A 159 -29.82 -23.73 -5.43
C THR A 159 -28.79 -22.62 -5.21
N ALA A 160 -28.03 -22.30 -6.26
CA ALA A 160 -27.02 -21.24 -6.20
C ALA A 160 -27.66 -19.90 -5.81
N ALA A 161 -27.12 -19.25 -4.77
CA ALA A 161 -27.58 -17.94 -4.34
C ALA A 161 -27.25 -16.89 -5.42
N VAL A 162 -28.27 -16.20 -5.91
CA VAL A 162 -28.15 -15.07 -6.82
C VAL A 162 -28.46 -13.82 -6.01
N THR A 163 -27.54 -12.85 -5.99
CA THR A 163 -27.67 -11.60 -5.22
C THR A 163 -28.15 -10.42 -6.06
N ARG A 164 -28.17 -10.57 -7.39
CA ARG A 164 -28.66 -9.58 -8.35
C ARG A 164 -29.44 -10.22 -9.49
N CYS A 165 -30.55 -9.63 -9.88
CA CYS A 165 -31.35 -10.12 -10.99
C CYS A 165 -30.55 -10.07 -12.31
N PRO A 166 -30.48 -11.16 -13.11
CA PRO A 166 -29.75 -11.16 -14.38
C PRO A 166 -30.41 -10.32 -15.49
N SER A 167 -31.66 -9.91 -15.31
CA SER A 167 -32.43 -9.15 -16.30
C SER A 167 -32.48 -7.65 -16.00
N CYS A 168 -32.70 -7.26 -14.74
CA CYS A 168 -32.83 -5.84 -14.34
C CYS A 168 -31.76 -5.33 -13.36
N ASP A 169 -30.80 -6.17 -12.95
CA ASP A 169 -29.71 -5.88 -11.99
C ASP A 169 -30.13 -5.49 -10.55
N ALA A 170 -31.44 -5.49 -10.26
CA ALA A 170 -31.94 -5.24 -8.92
C ALA A 170 -31.36 -6.22 -7.90
N LYS A 171 -31.03 -5.71 -6.70
CA LYS A 171 -30.61 -6.53 -5.56
C LYS A 171 -31.74 -7.49 -5.21
N VAL A 172 -31.40 -8.75 -4.96
CA VAL A 172 -32.35 -9.76 -4.50
C VAL A 172 -31.84 -10.41 -3.21
N ASP A 173 -32.77 -10.60 -2.27
CA ASP A 173 -32.49 -11.18 -0.95
C ASP A 173 -32.80 -12.70 -0.91
N GLY A 174 -33.04 -13.32 -2.07
CA GLY A 174 -33.36 -14.73 -2.24
C GLY A 174 -34.66 -14.99 -3.03
N GLY A 175 -34.99 -16.27 -3.27
CA GLY A 175 -36.21 -16.69 -3.98
C GLY A 175 -35.98 -17.19 -5.41
N LYS A 176 -37.04 -17.68 -6.07
CA LYS A 176 -36.97 -18.20 -7.45
C LYS A 176 -37.13 -17.12 -8.52
N PHE A 177 -37.70 -15.96 -8.16
CA PHE A 177 -38.03 -14.86 -9.05
C PHE A 177 -37.60 -13.52 -8.45
N CYS A 178 -37.31 -12.54 -9.30
CA CYS A 178 -37.01 -11.17 -8.89
C CYS A 178 -38.27 -10.47 -8.41
N GLY A 179 -38.24 -9.86 -7.22
CA GLY A 179 -39.35 -9.08 -6.68
C GLY A 179 -39.65 -7.78 -7.44
N GLU A 180 -38.70 -7.27 -8.22
CA GLU A 180 -38.83 -6.01 -8.98
C GLU A 180 -39.35 -6.24 -10.40
N CYS A 181 -38.76 -7.17 -11.15
CA CYS A 181 -39.13 -7.41 -12.55
C CYS A 181 -39.83 -8.75 -12.84
N GLY A 182 -39.97 -9.62 -11.83
CA GLY A 182 -40.62 -10.93 -11.98
C GLY A 182 -39.79 -12.00 -12.70
N GLU A 183 -38.61 -11.68 -13.24
CA GLU A 183 -37.78 -12.62 -13.99
C GLU A 183 -37.23 -13.74 -13.09
N ARG A 184 -37.07 -14.95 -13.64
CA ARG A 184 -36.50 -16.08 -12.91
C ARG A 184 -35.02 -15.81 -12.59
N LEU A 185 -34.64 -16.01 -11.33
CA LEU A 185 -33.27 -15.73 -10.87
C LEU A 185 -32.28 -16.83 -11.29
N ALA A 186 -32.76 -18.07 -11.46
CA ALA A 186 -31.99 -19.13 -12.08
C ALA A 186 -31.78 -18.82 -13.57
N ARG A 187 -30.53 -18.59 -13.99
CA ARG A 187 -30.18 -18.38 -15.39
C ARG A 187 -30.56 -19.62 -16.20
N VAL A 188 -31.37 -19.41 -17.23
CA VAL A 188 -31.75 -20.43 -18.21
C VAL A 188 -31.29 -19.99 -19.60
N ALA A 189 -30.86 -20.95 -20.42
CA ALA A 189 -30.49 -20.75 -21.80
C ALA A 189 -31.53 -21.41 -22.71
N ALA A 190 -32.07 -20.67 -23.67
CA ALA A 190 -32.99 -21.23 -24.66
C ALA A 190 -32.25 -22.20 -25.59
N CYS A 191 -32.86 -23.36 -25.83
CA CYS A 191 -32.39 -24.34 -26.78
C CYS A 191 -32.36 -23.74 -28.18
N ARG A 192 -31.23 -23.85 -28.87
CA ARG A 192 -31.08 -23.30 -30.24
C ARG A 192 -31.94 -24.02 -31.28
N GLU A 193 -32.32 -25.27 -31.02
CA GLU A 193 -33.11 -26.09 -31.95
C GLU A 193 -34.61 -26.02 -31.68
N CYS A 194 -35.04 -26.16 -30.42
CA CYS A 194 -36.47 -26.27 -30.07
C CYS A 194 -37.00 -25.13 -29.19
N GLY A 195 -36.17 -24.15 -28.83
CA GLY A 195 -36.58 -23.00 -28.01
C GLY A 195 -36.78 -23.27 -26.51
N THR A 196 -36.77 -24.54 -26.07
CA THR A 196 -36.92 -24.90 -24.65
C THR A 196 -35.88 -24.25 -23.76
N GLN A 197 -36.29 -23.67 -22.63
CA GLN A 197 -35.38 -23.12 -21.62
C GLN A 197 -34.70 -24.25 -20.83
N ASN A 198 -33.38 -24.38 -20.98
CA ASN A 198 -32.54 -25.31 -20.20
C ASN A 198 -31.77 -24.55 -19.11
N ALA A 199 -31.29 -25.26 -18.08
CA ALA A 199 -30.36 -24.66 -17.12
C ALA A 199 -29.13 -24.09 -17.84
N ALA A 200 -28.67 -22.90 -17.44
CA ALA A 200 -27.45 -22.32 -18.01
C ALA A 200 -26.27 -23.29 -17.83
N GLY A 201 -25.56 -23.60 -18.91
CA GLY A 201 -24.46 -24.57 -18.94
C GLY A 201 -24.88 -26.02 -19.20
N ALA A 202 -26.16 -26.31 -19.46
CA ALA A 202 -26.60 -27.63 -19.91
C ALA A 202 -25.93 -28.00 -21.24
N ARG A 203 -25.31 -29.18 -21.34
CA ARG A 203 -24.62 -29.65 -22.56
C ARG A 203 -25.58 -30.17 -23.64
N PHE A 204 -26.75 -30.63 -23.23
CA PHE A 204 -27.80 -31.14 -24.11
C PHE A 204 -29.15 -30.56 -23.66
N CYS A 205 -30.06 -30.36 -24.61
CA CYS A 205 -31.42 -29.95 -24.29
C CYS A 205 -32.17 -31.09 -23.60
N ALA A 206 -32.85 -30.79 -22.50
CA ALA A 206 -33.62 -31.77 -21.73
C ALA A 206 -34.87 -32.29 -22.46
N GLU A 207 -35.35 -31.57 -23.49
CA GLU A 207 -36.57 -31.93 -24.23
C GLU A 207 -36.27 -32.61 -25.58
N CYS A 208 -35.39 -32.04 -26.39
CA CYS A 208 -35.10 -32.59 -27.73
C CYS A 208 -33.75 -33.29 -27.85
N GLY A 209 -32.94 -33.32 -26.78
CA GLY A 209 -31.62 -33.97 -26.77
C GLY A 209 -30.54 -33.29 -27.60
N SER A 210 -30.82 -32.15 -28.27
CA SER A 210 -29.83 -31.48 -29.10
C SER A 210 -28.69 -30.88 -28.27
N PRO A 211 -27.44 -30.94 -28.76
CA PRO A 211 -26.30 -30.37 -28.06
C PRO A 211 -26.43 -28.85 -27.95
N GLN A 212 -26.15 -28.30 -26.77
CA GLN A 212 -26.07 -26.87 -26.54
C GLN A 212 -24.59 -26.48 -26.47
N ALA A 213 -24.25 -25.32 -27.02
CA ALA A 213 -22.89 -24.80 -26.90
C ALA A 213 -22.62 -24.40 -25.45
N ALA A 214 -21.51 -24.91 -24.90
CA ALA A 214 -20.96 -24.46 -23.61
C ALA A 214 -20.50 -23.01 -23.67
#